data_AF-A0A959EU68-F1
#
_entry.id   AF-A0A959EU68-F1
#
_cell.length_a   1.000
_cell.length_b   1.000
_cell.length_c   1.000
_cell.angle_alpha   90.00
_cell.angle_beta   90.00
_cell.angle_gamma   90.00
#
_symmetry.space_group_name_H-M   'P 1'
#
loop_
_entity.id
_entity.type
_entity.pdbx_description
1 polymer ?
#
loop_
_entity_poly.entity_id
_entity_poly.type
_entity_poly.pdbx_seq_one_letter_code
_entity_poly.pdbx_strand_id
1 'polypeptide(L)'
;GNEPSHHIAYLYNYVHRPDKTQERVRQILDELYADAPDGLSGNEDCGQMSAWYVLSALGFYPVTPGSDLYAIGSPLFPEATLHLENGNSFRIVA
;
A
#
# COMPACT_ATOMS: atom_id res chain seq x y z
N GLY A 1 -11.01 -3.51 7.66
CA GLY A 1 -11.01 -3.26 6.21
C GLY A 1 -12.33 -2.69 5.75
N ASN A 2 -12.38 -1.40 5.46
CA ASN A 2 -13.46 -0.78 4.68
C ASN A 2 -12.85 0.38 3.88
N GLU A 3 -13.26 0.55 2.63
CA GLU A 3 -12.59 1.39 1.64
C GLU A 3 -12.46 2.88 1.99
N PRO A 4 -13.43 3.52 2.67
CA PRO A 4 -13.29 4.92 3.06
C PRO A 4 -12.03 5.20 3.89
N SER A 5 -11.47 4.19 4.54
CA SER A 5 -10.27 4.33 5.39
C SER A 5 -8.94 4.11 4.66
N HIS A 6 -8.95 3.59 3.43
CA HIS A 6 -7.73 3.08 2.76
C HIS A 6 -6.66 4.16 2.53
N HIS A 7 -7.06 5.41 2.32
CA HIS A 7 -6.15 6.51 2.06
C HIS A 7 -5.71 7.26 3.32
N ILE A 8 -6.35 7.02 4.48
CA ILE A 8 -6.19 7.85 5.68
C ILE A 8 -4.75 7.81 6.21
N ALA A 9 -4.10 6.65 6.22
CA ALA A 9 -2.71 6.51 6.68
C ALA A 9 -1.73 7.37 5.86
N TYR A 10 -2.02 7.55 4.56
CA TYR A 10 -1.22 8.36 3.65
C TYR A 10 -1.44 9.86 3.81
N LEU A 11 -2.48 10.30 4.53
CA LEU A 11 -2.74 11.72 4.76
C LEU A 11 -1.66 12.38 5.63
N TYR A 12 -0.91 11.62 6.43
CA TYR A 12 0.20 12.18 7.20
C TYR A 12 1.32 12.77 6.32
N ASN A 13 1.49 12.29 5.09
CA ASN A 13 2.41 12.89 4.12
C ASN A 13 2.04 14.36 3.81
N TYR A 14 0.76 14.71 3.82
CA TYR A 14 0.23 16.04 3.47
C TYR A 14 0.30 17.04 4.63
N VAL A 15 0.63 16.56 5.83
CA VAL A 15 0.86 17.38 7.03
C VAL A 15 2.31 17.28 7.50
N HIS A 16 3.23 16.96 6.58
CA HIS A 16 4.67 16.87 6.81
C HIS A 16 5.06 15.89 7.93
N ARG A 17 4.33 14.77 8.04
CA ARG A 17 4.59 13.67 8.99
C ARG A 17 4.73 12.31 8.29
N PRO A 18 5.63 12.16 7.30
CA PRO A 18 5.79 10.91 6.57
C PRO A 18 6.20 9.73 7.46
N ASP A 19 6.88 10.01 8.58
CA ASP A 19 7.21 9.03 9.62
C ASP A 19 5.96 8.30 10.14
N LYS A 20 4.85 9.03 10.32
CA LYS A 20 3.57 8.44 10.74
C LYS A 20 2.88 7.67 9.63
N THR A 21 3.01 8.07 8.36
CA THR A 21 2.52 7.25 7.24
C THR A 21 3.25 5.91 7.22
N GLN A 22 4.58 5.93 7.30
CA GLN A 22 5.40 4.72 7.30
C GLN A 22 5.06 3.78 8.47
N GLU A 23 4.99 4.33 9.69
CA GLU A 23 4.60 3.59 10.89
C GLU A 23 3.23 2.91 10.73
N ARG A 24 2.20 3.68 10.31
CA ARG A 24 0.83 3.17 10.21
C ARG A 24 0.64 2.18 9.08
N VAL A 25 1.26 2.42 7.92
CA VAL A 25 1.17 1.49 6.79
C VAL A 25 1.81 0.16 7.17
N ARG A 26 3.00 0.16 7.81
CA ARG A 26 3.63 -1.08 8.30
C ARG A 26 2.75 -1.79 9.32
N GLN A 27 2.24 -1.06 10.31
CA GLN A 27 1.33 -1.64 11.30
C GLN A 27 0.12 -2.33 10.64
N ILE A 28 -0.52 -1.68 9.66
CA ILE A 28 -1.68 -2.24 8.96
C ILE A 28 -1.31 -3.52 8.19
N LEU A 29 -0.18 -3.50 7.46
CA LEU A 29 0.30 -4.67 6.72
C LEU A 29 0.59 -5.85 7.66
N ASP A 30 1.16 -5.60 8.84
CA ASP A 30 1.55 -6.62 9.80
C ASP A 30 0.38 -7.16 10.65
N GLU A 31 -0.61 -6.32 10.97
CA GLU A 31 -1.69 -6.69 11.90
C GLU A 31 -3.01 -7.09 11.21
N LEU A 32 -3.28 -6.59 10.01
CA LEU A 32 -4.60 -6.73 9.36
C LEU A 32 -4.61 -7.72 8.18
N TYR A 33 -3.46 -8.33 7.88
CA TYR A 33 -3.26 -9.31 6.83
C TYR A 33 -2.46 -10.51 7.34
N ALA A 34 -2.94 -11.72 7.08
CA ALA A 34 -2.25 -12.96 7.43
C ALA A 34 -2.48 -14.05 6.36
N ASP A 35 -1.60 -15.04 6.32
CA ASP A 35 -1.68 -16.21 5.44
C ASP A 35 -2.57 -17.32 6.01
N ALA A 36 -3.73 -16.93 6.54
CA ALA A 36 -4.71 -17.80 7.18
C ALA A 36 -6.11 -17.60 6.56
N PRO A 37 -7.03 -18.60 6.66
CA PRO A 37 -8.40 -18.47 6.15
C PRO A 37 -9.19 -17.25 6.69
N ASP A 38 -8.84 -16.77 7.88
CA ASP A 38 -9.39 -15.59 8.54
C ASP A 38 -8.44 -14.38 8.51
N GLY A 39 -7.43 -14.42 7.65
CA GLY A 39 -6.34 -13.44 7.59
C GLY A 39 -6.69 -12.08 7.00
N LEU A 40 -7.96 -11.77 6.74
CA LEU A 40 -8.40 -10.47 6.24
C LEU A 40 -9.27 -9.74 7.28
N SER A 41 -8.94 -8.48 7.55
CA SER A 41 -9.68 -7.62 8.49
C SER A 41 -11.06 -7.13 8.01
N GLY A 42 -11.57 -7.66 6.89
CA GLY A 42 -12.81 -7.22 6.25
C GLY A 42 -13.10 -8.01 4.98
N ASN A 43 -14.15 -7.62 4.26
CA ASN A 43 -14.44 -8.20 2.95
C ASN A 43 -13.29 -7.92 1.98
N GLU A 44 -13.04 -8.85 1.07
CA GLU A 44 -11.95 -8.72 0.09
C GLU A 44 -12.29 -7.68 -1.01
N ASP A 45 -13.59 -7.49 -1.26
CA ASP A 45 -14.18 -6.53 -2.19
C ASP A 45 -13.57 -6.61 -3.60
N CYS A 46 -13.55 -7.85 -4.13
CA CYS A 46 -13.25 -8.19 -5.53
C CYS A 46 -11.84 -7.72 -5.98
N GLY A 47 -10.84 -7.82 -5.13
CA GLY A 47 -9.46 -7.42 -5.39
C GLY A 47 -9.04 -6.16 -4.64
N GLN A 48 -9.97 -5.40 -4.06
CA GLN A 48 -9.68 -4.07 -3.50
C GLN A 48 -8.74 -4.15 -2.30
N MET A 49 -9.00 -5.04 -1.34
CA MET A 49 -8.13 -5.23 -0.18
C MET A 49 -6.77 -5.78 -0.56
N SER A 50 -6.74 -6.71 -1.51
CA SER A 50 -5.52 -7.33 -2.04
C SER A 50 -4.64 -6.31 -2.77
N ALA A 51 -5.23 -5.46 -3.61
CA ALA A 51 -4.54 -4.40 -4.33
C ALA A 51 -3.95 -3.35 -3.36
N TRP A 52 -4.69 -3.00 -2.31
CA TRP A 52 -4.18 -2.11 -1.26
C TRP A 52 -2.93 -2.69 -0.60
N TYR A 53 -2.94 -3.98 -0.24
CA TYR A 53 -1.81 -4.68 0.34
C TYR A 53 -0.60 -4.67 -0.61
N VAL A 54 -0.79 -5.09 -1.86
CA VAL A 54 0.30 -5.19 -2.85
C VAL A 54 0.98 -3.84 -3.07
N LEU A 55 0.20 -2.78 -3.34
CA LEU A 55 0.78 -1.44 -3.57
C LEU A 55 1.49 -0.91 -2.33
N SER A 56 0.85 -1.04 -1.15
CA SER A 56 1.45 -0.59 0.11
C SER A 56 2.73 -1.36 0.46
N ALA A 57 2.78 -2.67 0.20
CA ALA A 57 3.97 -3.50 0.40
C ALA A 57 5.12 -3.17 -0.58
N LEU A 58 4.80 -2.63 -1.77
CA LEU A 58 5.77 -2.05 -2.69
C LEU A 58 6.25 -0.66 -2.24
N GLY A 59 5.59 -0.05 -1.26
CA GLY A 59 6.00 1.20 -0.63
C GLY A 59 5.38 2.47 -1.25
N PHE A 60 4.32 2.35 -2.05
CA PHE A 60 3.63 3.52 -2.61
C PHE A 60 2.13 3.27 -2.84
N TYR A 61 1.32 4.32 -2.88
CA TYR A 61 -0.13 4.19 -3.02
C TYR A 61 -0.79 5.37 -3.76
N PRO A 62 -1.74 5.14 -4.69
CA PRO A 62 -2.48 6.19 -5.38
C PRO A 62 -3.63 6.73 -4.51
N VAL A 63 -3.35 7.74 -3.68
CA VAL A 63 -4.35 8.39 -2.81
C VAL A 63 -5.51 9.00 -3.61
N THR A 64 -5.25 9.50 -4.81
CA THR A 64 -6.25 10.11 -5.69
C THR A 64 -6.14 9.52 -7.09
N PRO A 65 -6.83 8.39 -7.35
CA PRO A 65 -6.88 7.80 -8.69
C PRO A 65 -7.35 8.82 -9.74
N GLY A 66 -6.68 8.85 -10.89
CA GLY A 66 -6.85 9.88 -11.92
C GLY A 66 -5.87 11.06 -11.82
N SER A 67 -5.11 11.15 -10.72
CA SER A 67 -3.86 11.93 -10.69
C SER A 67 -2.66 11.05 -11.00
N ASP A 68 -1.58 11.66 -11.51
CA ASP A 68 -0.31 10.96 -11.79
C ASP A 68 0.60 10.86 -10.55
N LEU A 69 0.04 11.05 -9.35
CA LEU A 69 0.78 11.10 -8.09
C LEU A 69 0.57 9.85 -7.25
N TYR A 70 1.68 9.31 -6.75
CA TYR A 70 1.70 8.23 -5.78
C TYR A 70 2.31 8.70 -4.48
N ALA A 71 1.63 8.44 -3.37
CA ALA A 71 2.12 8.75 -2.04
C ALA A 71 3.12 7.69 -1.60
N ILE A 72 4.26 8.11 -1.04
CA ILE A 72 5.27 7.19 -0.50
C ILE A 72 4.78 6.63 0.84
N GLY A 73 4.90 5.32 0.99
CA GLY A 73 4.67 4.56 2.22
C GLY A 73 5.98 3.98 2.73
N SER A 74 5.96 2.70 3.11
CA SER A 74 7.14 1.96 3.55
C SER A 74 7.14 0.56 2.90
N PRO A 75 8.14 0.22 2.06
CA PRO A 75 8.19 -1.09 1.43
C PRO A 75 8.38 -2.21 2.46
N LEU A 76 7.90 -3.41 2.13
CA LEU A 76 8.02 -4.62 2.96
C LEU A 76 9.26 -5.45 2.59
N PHE A 77 9.61 -5.49 1.31
CA PHE A 77 10.68 -6.32 0.76
C PHE A 77 11.96 -5.51 0.53
N PRO A 78 13.16 -6.11 0.68
CA PRO A 78 14.43 -5.45 0.33
C PRO A 78 14.53 -5.07 -1.15
N GLU A 79 13.93 -5.88 -2.03
CA GLU A 79 13.88 -5.63 -3.47
C GLU A 79 12.57 -6.16 -4.05
N ALA A 80 11.96 -5.39 -4.95
CA ALA A 80 10.80 -5.79 -5.75
C ALA A 80 10.89 -5.25 -7.17
N THR A 81 10.37 -5.98 -8.15
CA THR A 81 10.32 -5.54 -9.56
C THR A 81 8.90 -5.67 -10.09
N LEU A 82 8.37 -4.59 -10.68
CA LEU A 82 7.14 -4.60 -11.45
C LEU A 82 7.48 -4.62 -12.94
N HIS A 83 6.85 -5.54 -13.68
CA HIS A 83 6.89 -5.55 -15.14
C HIS A 83 5.67 -4.81 -15.66
N LEU A 84 5.91 -3.70 -16.36
CA LEU A 84 4.87 -2.83 -16.90
C LEU A 84 4.43 -3.33 -18.27
N GLU A 85 3.19 -3.00 -18.65
CA GLU A 85 2.59 -3.43 -19.92
C GLU A 85 3.34 -2.93 -21.16
N ASN A 86 4.07 -1.82 -21.03
CA ASN A 86 4.91 -1.28 -22.10
C ASN A 86 6.27 -2.00 -22.25
N GLY A 87 6.49 -3.11 -21.52
CA GLY A 87 7.72 -3.89 -21.54
C GLY A 87 8.83 -3.35 -20.63
N ASN A 88 8.65 -2.19 -20.00
CA ASN A 88 9.62 -1.67 -19.04
C ASN A 88 9.54 -2.40 -17.70
N SER A 89 10.64 -2.40 -16.96
CA SER A 89 10.69 -2.90 -15.58
C SER A 89 10.93 -1.76 -14.61
N PHE A 90 10.11 -1.66 -13.58
CA PHE A 90 10.25 -0.72 -12.48
C PHE A 90 10.77 -1.45 -11.24
N ARG A 91 11.99 -1.12 -10.81
CA ARG A 91 12.66 -1.79 -9.71
C ARG A 91 12.73 -0.91 -8.47
N ILE A 92 12.36 -1.49 -7.33
CA ILE A 92 12.30 -0.85 -6.02
C ILE A 92 13.33 -1.56 -5.13
N VAL A 93 14.19 -0.78 -4.47
CA VAL A 93 15.22 -1.26 -3.55
C VAL A 93 15.10 -0.45 -2.25
N ALA A 94 15.06 -1.14 -1.12
CA ALA A 94 14.84 -0.55 0.21
C ALA A 94 16.10 -0.59 1.08
#